data_AF-A0A8T4N9Q1-F1
#
_entry.id   AF-A0A8T4N9Q1-F1
#
_cell.length_a   1.000
_cell.length_b   1.000
_cell.length_c   1.000
_cell.angle_alpha   90.00
_cell.angle_beta   90.00
_cell.angle_gamma   90.00
#
_symmetry.space_group_name_H-M   'P 1'
#
loop_
_entity.id
_entity.type
_entity.pdbx_description
1 polymer ?
#
loop_
_entity_poly.entity_id
_entity_poly.type
_entity_poly.pdbx_seq_one_letter_code
_entity_poly.pdbx_strand_id
1 'polypeptide(L)'
;MDIDEYAAGVSQLLYGRIDIFPNEIVHGKTKLKCTNGWFTGIFGYCSVGKLKNFVGEMTLSFYHELEQDFRKTRKHDRPTTKEDIIKGNKLLYMILQDCSLQKLKRGSL
;
A
#
# COMPACT_ATOMS: atom_id res chain seq x y z
N MET A 1 4.09 -5.82 -16.49
CA MET A 1 4.46 -5.67 -15.07
C MET A 1 5.52 -6.66 -14.64
N ASP A 2 6.75 -6.23 -14.85
CA ASP A 2 7.94 -6.71 -14.14
C ASP A 2 8.03 -6.04 -12.75
N ILE A 3 9.11 -6.35 -12.02
CA ILE A 3 9.32 -5.89 -10.65
C ILE A 3 9.70 -4.40 -10.54
N ASP A 4 10.25 -3.82 -11.60
CA ASP A 4 10.59 -2.39 -11.65
C ASP A 4 9.33 -1.55 -11.89
N GLU A 5 8.51 -1.96 -12.86
CA GLU A 5 7.19 -1.36 -13.12
C GLU A 5 6.28 -1.46 -11.88
N TYR A 6 6.28 -2.62 -11.21
CA TYR A 6 5.54 -2.83 -9.98
C TYR A 6 6.02 -1.92 -8.83
N ALA A 7 7.33 -1.91 -8.55
CA ALA A 7 7.90 -1.09 -7.47
C ALA A 7 7.72 0.41 -7.73
N ALA A 8 7.78 0.86 -8.98
CA ALA A 8 7.47 2.23 -9.37
C ALA A 8 6.01 2.58 -9.06
N GLY A 9 5.06 1.68 -9.38
CA GLY A 9 3.65 1.86 -9.04
C GLY A 9 3.38 1.92 -7.53
N VAL A 10 4.01 1.03 -6.75
CA VAL A 10 3.93 1.06 -5.28
C VAL A 10 4.53 2.36 -4.72
N SER A 11 5.65 2.82 -5.28
CA SER A 11 6.28 4.09 -4.89
C SER A 11 5.41 5.29 -5.24
N GLN A 12 4.70 5.26 -6.37
CA GLN A 12 3.72 6.30 -6.72
C GLN A 12 2.52 6.27 -5.77
N LEU A 13 2.08 5.11 -5.31
CA LEU A 13 1.00 5.03 -4.33
C LEU A 13 1.43 5.52 -2.92
N LEU A 14 2.71 5.39 -2.60
CA LEU A 14 3.30 5.83 -1.33
C LEU A 14 3.72 7.32 -1.33
N TYR A 15 4.28 7.81 -2.42
CA TYR A 15 4.93 9.13 -2.52
C TYR A 15 4.36 10.02 -3.62
N GLY A 16 3.59 9.46 -4.55
CA GLY A 16 2.97 10.23 -5.62
C GLY A 16 2.04 11.29 -5.05
N ARG A 17 2.10 12.49 -5.64
CA ARG A 17 1.15 13.56 -5.32
C ARG A 17 -0.27 13.04 -5.59
N ILE A 18 -1.11 13.16 -4.57
CA ILE A 18 -2.47 12.63 -4.42
C ILE A 18 -3.46 13.39 -5.33
N ASP A 19 -3.04 13.85 -6.51
CA ASP A 19 -3.84 14.72 -7.38
C ASP A 19 -4.85 13.93 -8.24
N ILE A 20 -4.92 12.59 -8.08
CA ILE A 20 -5.90 11.70 -8.74
C ILE A 20 -6.83 10.97 -7.74
N PHE A 21 -6.75 11.24 -6.43
CA PHE A 21 -7.73 10.73 -5.46
C PHE A 21 -8.09 11.80 -4.41
N PRO A 22 -9.22 12.52 -4.51
CA PRO A 22 -9.59 13.48 -3.47
C PRO A 22 -10.76 12.97 -2.61
N ASN A 23 -10.89 13.41 -1.35
CA ASN A 23 -11.45 14.75 -1.08
C ASN A 23 -11.20 15.54 0.27
N GLU A 24 -10.21 15.31 1.19
CA GLU A 24 -9.78 15.87 2.58
C GLU A 24 -9.74 15.09 4.00
N ILE A 25 -8.58 14.86 4.69
CA ILE A 25 -8.16 14.39 6.07
C ILE A 25 -7.09 15.36 6.63
N VAL A 26 -7.30 16.03 7.76
CA VAL A 26 -6.33 17.03 8.22
C VAL A 26 -5.18 16.46 9.07
N HIS A 27 -3.92 16.83 8.82
CA HIS A 27 -2.79 16.67 9.77
C HIS A 27 -2.25 18.04 10.20
N GLY A 28 -2.59 18.50 11.41
CA GLY A 28 -2.30 19.86 11.87
C GLY A 28 -3.28 20.89 11.31
N LYS A 29 -2.81 21.88 10.53
CA LYS A 29 -3.67 22.87 9.82
C LYS A 29 -4.07 22.46 8.38
N THR A 30 -3.73 21.25 7.91
CA THR A 30 -3.75 20.88 6.47
C THR A 30 -4.59 19.65 6.15
N LYS A 31 -5.55 19.68 5.18
CA LYS A 31 -6.52 18.63 4.77
C LYS A 31 -6.02 17.58 3.70
N LEU A 32 -6.45 16.30 3.69
CA LEU A 32 -6.03 15.06 2.90
C LEU A 32 -7.10 13.90 2.63
N LYS A 33 -8.02 13.87 1.66
CA LYS A 33 -9.12 12.82 1.41
C LYS A 33 -8.50 11.47 1.14
N CYS A 34 -8.76 10.45 1.93
CA CYS A 34 -8.94 9.12 1.39
C CYS A 34 -10.28 8.55 1.85
N THR A 35 -11.16 8.22 0.89
CA THR A 35 -12.43 7.55 1.21
C THR A 35 -12.53 6.12 0.68
N ASN A 36 -11.86 5.68 -0.40
CA ASN A 36 -11.78 4.24 -0.72
C ASN A 36 -10.67 3.88 -1.72
N GLY A 37 -10.46 4.71 -2.74
CA GLY A 37 -9.54 4.40 -3.83
C GLY A 37 -8.09 4.14 -3.41
N TRP A 38 -7.61 4.80 -2.35
CA TRP A 38 -6.25 4.57 -1.84
C TRP A 38 -6.09 3.18 -1.22
N PHE A 39 -6.99 2.76 -0.32
CA PHE A 39 -6.96 1.41 0.26
C PHE A 39 -7.18 0.33 -0.79
N THR A 40 -8.09 0.55 -1.75
CA THR A 40 -8.26 -0.33 -2.90
C THR A 40 -6.97 -0.43 -3.72
N GLY A 41 -6.25 0.68 -3.91
CA GLY A 41 -4.93 0.71 -4.53
C GLY A 41 -3.92 -0.13 -3.77
N ILE A 42 -3.81 0.04 -2.46
CA ILE A 42 -2.86 -0.71 -1.61
C ILE A 42 -3.11 -2.21 -1.73
N PHE A 43 -4.36 -2.63 -1.54
CA PHE A 43 -4.73 -4.04 -1.61
C PHE A 43 -4.59 -4.61 -3.03
N GLY A 44 -4.89 -3.80 -4.05
CA GLY A 44 -4.66 -4.15 -5.45
C GLY A 44 -3.18 -4.44 -5.74
N TYR A 45 -2.28 -3.54 -5.35
CA TYR A 45 -0.85 -3.77 -5.49
C TYR A 45 -0.38 -4.98 -4.69
N CYS A 46 -0.82 -5.15 -3.44
CA CYS A 46 -0.41 -6.32 -2.66
C CYS A 46 -0.89 -7.66 -3.28
N SER A 47 -2.10 -7.69 -3.86
CA SER A 47 -2.62 -8.85 -4.59
C SER A 47 -1.80 -9.18 -5.83
N VAL A 48 -1.43 -8.16 -6.62
CA VAL A 48 -0.53 -8.33 -7.77
C VAL A 48 0.85 -8.84 -7.32
N GLY A 49 1.40 -8.25 -6.25
CA GLY A 49 2.67 -8.66 -5.66
C GLY A 49 2.67 -10.13 -5.23
N LYS A 50 1.56 -10.60 -4.63
CA LYS A 50 1.36 -12.00 -4.27
C LYS A 50 1.37 -12.91 -5.50
N LEU A 51 0.56 -12.58 -6.52
CA LEU A 51 0.46 -13.38 -7.76
C LEU A 51 1.80 -13.46 -8.51
N LYS A 52 2.63 -12.42 -8.40
CA LYS A 52 3.94 -12.34 -9.05
C LYS A 52 5.09 -12.83 -8.18
N ASN A 53 4.83 -13.28 -6.95
CA ASN A 53 5.86 -13.63 -5.94
C ASN A 53 6.89 -12.48 -5.70
N PHE A 54 6.42 -11.23 -5.74
CA PHE A 54 7.24 -10.06 -5.43
C PHE A 54 7.25 -9.68 -3.96
N VAL A 55 6.27 -10.19 -3.18
CA VAL A 55 6.13 -9.93 -1.74
C VAL A 55 6.38 -11.21 -0.94
N GLY A 56 7.00 -11.07 0.23
CA GLY A 56 7.35 -12.14 1.14
C GLY A 56 6.23 -12.46 2.14
N GLU A 57 6.42 -13.54 2.89
CA GLU A 57 5.43 -14.07 3.84
C GLU A 57 5.08 -13.07 4.95
N MET A 58 6.06 -12.32 5.46
CA MET A 58 5.83 -11.30 6.49
C MET A 58 4.91 -10.18 6.01
N THR A 59 5.13 -9.71 4.77
CA THR A 59 4.30 -8.69 4.12
C THR A 59 2.89 -9.21 3.86
N LEU A 60 2.75 -10.46 3.41
CA LEU A 60 1.46 -11.11 3.21
C LEU A 60 0.68 -11.27 4.51
N SER A 61 1.36 -11.64 5.61
CA SER A 61 0.74 -11.75 6.93
C SER A 61 0.18 -10.39 7.39
N PHE A 62 0.98 -9.33 7.29
CA PHE A 62 0.54 -7.97 7.64
C PHE A 62 -0.59 -7.47 6.73
N TYR A 63 -0.53 -7.78 5.43
CA TYR A 63 -1.61 -7.50 4.48
C TYR A 63 -2.93 -8.17 4.90
N HIS A 64 -2.90 -9.45 5.26
CA HIS A 64 -4.10 -10.17 5.68
C HIS A 64 -4.69 -9.63 6.98
N GLU A 65 -3.86 -9.24 7.95
CA GLU A 65 -4.32 -8.56 9.16
C GLU A 65 -5.03 -7.24 8.81
N LEU A 66 -4.40 -6.41 7.98
CA LEU A 66 -4.94 -5.12 7.57
C LEU A 66 -6.23 -5.26 6.75
N GLU A 67 -6.30 -6.24 5.85
CA GLU A 67 -7.47 -6.54 5.04
C GLU A 67 -8.64 -7.03 5.91
N GLN A 68 -8.38 -7.91 6.88
CA GLN A 68 -9.41 -8.36 7.81
C GLN A 68 -9.95 -7.21 8.68
N ASP A 69 -9.06 -6.36 9.21
CA ASP A 69 -9.44 -5.17 9.96
C ASP A 69 -10.28 -4.21 9.10
N PHE A 70 -9.86 -4.00 7.85
CA PHE A 70 -10.60 -3.18 6.88
C PHE A 70 -12.03 -3.70 6.63
N ARG A 71 -12.19 -5.02 6.45
CA ARG A 71 -13.50 -5.67 6.25
C ARG A 71 -14.38 -5.61 7.50
N LYS A 72 -13.81 -5.88 8.69
CA LYS A 72 -14.57 -5.94 9.95
C LYS A 72 -15.06 -4.57 10.41
N THR A 73 -14.24 -3.53 10.27
CA THR A 73 -14.53 -2.20 10.82
C THR A 73 -15.23 -1.26 9.84
N ARG A 74 -15.61 -1.76 8.67
CA ARG A 74 -16.19 -0.98 7.57
C ARG A 74 -15.42 0.31 7.31
N LYS A 75 -14.08 0.22 7.18
CA LYS A 75 -13.22 1.40 6.92
C LYS A 75 -13.59 2.17 5.65
N HIS A 76 -14.37 1.55 4.77
CA HIS A 76 -14.95 2.15 3.58
C HIS A 76 -16.10 3.15 3.85
N ASP A 77 -16.72 3.09 5.03
CA ASP A 77 -17.86 3.93 5.44
C ASP A 77 -17.45 5.11 6.34
N ARG A 78 -16.17 5.20 6.71
CA ARG A 78 -15.66 6.24 7.61
C ARG A 78 -14.46 6.97 7.03
N PRO A 79 -14.19 8.20 7.49
CA PRO A 79 -12.95 8.88 7.14
C PRO A 79 -11.72 8.04 7.51
N THR A 80 -10.72 8.04 6.63
CA THR A 80 -9.40 7.45 6.90
C THR A 80 -8.74 8.19 8.06
N THR A 81 -8.27 7.46 9.08
CA THR A 81 -7.59 8.06 10.23
C THR A 81 -6.08 8.15 10.02
N LYS A 82 -5.39 8.86 10.93
CA LYS A 82 -3.91 8.84 10.97
C LYS A 82 -3.36 7.42 11.11
N GLU A 83 -4.01 6.57 11.92
CA GLU A 83 -3.59 5.19 12.13
C GLU A 83 -3.73 4.34 10.85
N ASP A 84 -4.82 4.53 10.12
CA ASP A 84 -5.06 3.88 8.83
C ASP A 84 -3.96 4.24 7.82
N ILE A 85 -3.58 5.52 7.76
CA ILE A 85 -2.46 6.00 6.92
C ILE A 85 -1.15 5.33 7.34
N ILE A 86 -0.85 5.30 8.64
CA ILE A 86 0.37 4.68 9.16
C ILE A 86 0.44 3.20 8.79
N LYS A 87 -0.65 2.45 8.97
CA LYS A 87 -0.71 1.02 8.63
C LYS A 87 -0.61 0.79 7.12
N GLY A 88 -1.32 1.58 6.31
CA GLY A 88 -1.24 1.50 4.84
C GLY A 88 0.17 1.79 4.33
N ASN A 89 0.80 2.86 4.80
CA ASN A 89 2.17 3.21 4.43
C ASN A 89 3.16 2.13 4.88
N LYS A 90 3.00 1.57 6.08
CA LYS A 90 3.83 0.45 6.55
C LYS A 90 3.78 -0.73 5.58
N LEU A 91 2.59 -1.11 5.10
CA LEU A 91 2.46 -2.18 4.12
C LEU A 91 3.18 -1.83 2.80
N LEU A 92 3.01 -0.62 2.29
CA LEU A 92 3.69 -0.17 1.05
C LEU A 92 5.22 -0.18 1.20
N TYR A 93 5.75 0.25 2.35
CA TYR A 93 7.18 0.16 2.65
C TYR A 93 7.68 -1.28 2.66
N MET A 94 6.95 -2.19 3.29
CA MET A 94 7.30 -3.62 3.31
C MET A 94 7.32 -4.21 1.89
N ILE A 95 6.34 -3.84 1.06
CA ILE A 95 6.31 -4.25 -0.36
C ILE A 95 7.57 -3.77 -1.10
N LEU A 96 7.98 -2.50 -0.91
CA LEU A 96 9.20 -1.97 -1.55
C LEU A 96 10.47 -2.66 -1.05
N GLN A 97 10.53 -3.03 0.23
CA GLN A 97 11.64 -3.81 0.79
C GLN A 97 11.72 -5.19 0.15
N ASP A 98 10.60 -5.90 0.05
CA ASP A 98 10.56 -7.21 -0.62
C ASP A 98 10.97 -7.12 -2.09
N CYS A 99 10.50 -6.10 -2.80
CA CYS A 99 10.91 -5.86 -4.19
C CYS A 99 12.44 -5.68 -4.29
N SER A 100 13.04 -4.92 -3.37
CA SER A 100 14.48 -4.70 -3.33
C SER A 100 15.25 -6.00 -3.07
N LEU A 101 14.78 -6.83 -2.14
CA LEU A 101 15.37 -8.14 -1.86
C LEU A 101 15.28 -9.08 -3.08
N GLN A 102 14.16 -9.09 -3.79
CA GLN A 102 13.99 -9.89 -5.00
C GLN A 102 14.90 -9.42 -6.14
N LYS A 103 15.11 -8.10 -6.30
CA LYS A 103 16.07 -7.56 -7.27
C LYS A 103 17.51 -7.97 -6.95
N LEU A 104 17.92 -7.90 -5.68
CA LEU A 104 19.25 -8.34 -5.24
C LEU A 104 19.49 -9.83 -5.55
N LYS A 105 18.49 -10.68 -5.29
CA LYS A 105 18.56 -12.12 -5.62
C LYS A 105 18.74 -12.37 -7.12
N ARG A 106 18.12 -11.53 -7.98
CA ARG A 106 18.21 -11.67 -9.44
C ARG A 106 19.51 -11.12 -10.03
N GLY A 107 20.09 -10.08 -9.44
CA GLY A 107 21.38 -9.51 -9.88
C GLY A 107 22.62 -10.24 -9.37
N SER A 108 22.44 -11.30 -8.57
CA SER A 108 23.52 -12.15 -8.05
C SER A 108 23.76 -13.40 -8.92
N LEU A 109 23.26 -13.41 -10.15
CA LEU A 109 23.40 -14.45 -11.18
C LEU A 109 24.23 -13.92 -12.35
#